data_AF-A0AAD6W5L0-F1
#
_entry.id   AF-A0AAD6W5L0-F1
#
_cell.length_a   1.000
_cell.length_b   1.000
_cell.length_c   1.000
_cell.angle_alpha   90.00
_cell.angle_beta   90.00
_cell.angle_gamma   90.00
#
_symmetry.space_group_name_H-M   'P 1'
#
loop_
_entity.id
_entity.type
_entity.pdbx_description
1 polymer ?
#
loop_
_entity_poly.entity_id
_entity_poly.type
_entity_poly.pdbx_seq_one_letter_code
_entity_poly.pdbx_strand_id
1 'polypeptide(L)'
;MAMLSLSQANLLLLPRASSDGYQPKVSEDSRRASIDIFLKAAGYLDCAVRNVLPQLPNPLRKELPVDLAEGVLRALCLQALGQSVDIQLGMAIDSAKATLAVKRRLACEMVKSWQQAQDNIMNLPLANGWGEKHRLLIKWKYVEAKAAAYYYHGLILDEGNTEKSHGMAVAALQAADEYFKESKRACEAFNAASPLSRNPPLWGTMKYLSDKIPKDTSSKVRINRDLYSYEKIMETAPTLPDFALALKPDDFQLPPAHPSWNEENVVSGQASSNHLRSD
;
A
#
# COMPACT_ATOMS: atom_id res chain seq x y z
N MET A 1 -2.32 16.44 8.75
CA MET A 1 -0.94 15.91 8.88
C MET A 1 -0.72 14.67 8.03
N ALA A 2 -1.49 13.59 8.22
CA ALA A 2 -1.37 12.35 7.43
C ALA A 2 -1.27 12.56 5.90
N MET A 3 -2.26 13.25 5.29
CA MET A 3 -2.28 13.48 3.84
C MET A 3 -1.04 14.24 3.32
N LEU A 4 -0.52 15.19 4.11
CA LEU A 4 0.69 15.93 3.77
C LEU A 4 1.91 15.00 3.80
N SER A 5 2.04 14.17 4.84
CA SER A 5 3.10 13.18 4.95
C SER A 5 3.06 12.15 3.81
N LEU A 6 1.88 11.64 3.45
CA LEU A 6 1.71 10.76 2.29
C LEU A 6 2.18 11.43 0.99
N SER A 7 1.82 12.69 0.77
CA SER A 7 2.27 13.46 -0.39
C SER A 7 3.80 13.64 -0.40
N GLN A 8 4.39 14.01 0.73
CA GLN A 8 5.83 14.20 0.89
C GLN A 8 6.61 12.90 0.63
N ALA A 9 6.14 11.77 1.18
CA ALA A 9 6.76 10.46 0.96
C ALA A 9 6.74 10.08 -0.52
N ASN A 10 5.61 10.27 -1.20
CA ASN A 10 5.49 10.01 -2.64
C ASN A 10 6.41 10.94 -3.47
N LEU A 11 6.59 12.19 -3.06
CA LEU A 11 7.49 13.13 -3.74
C LEU A 11 8.95 12.68 -3.69
N LEU A 12 9.39 12.11 -2.56
CA LEU A 12 10.75 11.55 -2.43
C LEU A 12 10.99 10.34 -3.34
N LEU A 13 9.92 9.64 -3.72
CA LEU A 13 9.96 8.46 -4.59
C LEU A 13 9.89 8.79 -6.08
N LEU A 14 9.82 10.07 -6.45
CA LEU A 14 9.92 10.46 -7.86
C LEU A 14 11.37 10.33 -8.34
N PRO A 15 11.64 9.62 -9.44
CA PRO A 15 12.97 9.56 -10.04
C PRO A 15 13.45 10.96 -10.42
N ARG A 16 14.66 11.33 -9.99
CA ARG A 16 15.30 12.60 -10.39
C ARG A 16 16.25 12.36 -11.55
N ALA A 17 16.35 13.33 -12.45
CA ALA A 17 17.35 13.29 -13.53
C ALA A 17 18.74 13.17 -12.90
N SER A 18 19.53 12.20 -13.35
CA SER A 18 20.93 12.12 -12.91
C SER A 18 21.74 13.19 -13.65
N SER A 19 22.67 13.84 -12.95
CA SER A 19 23.64 14.76 -13.56
C SER A 19 24.58 14.05 -14.54
N ASP A 20 24.68 12.73 -14.44
CA ASP A 20 25.75 11.93 -15.05
C ASP A 20 25.26 11.11 -16.27
N GLY A 21 24.09 11.44 -16.85
CA GLY A 21 23.56 10.77 -18.05
C GLY A 21 22.98 9.35 -17.82
N TYR A 22 22.95 8.87 -16.58
CA TYR A 22 22.26 7.63 -16.19
C TYR A 22 20.75 7.80 -16.12
N GLN A 23 20.04 6.68 -16.29
CA GLN A 23 18.57 6.61 -16.13
C GLN A 23 18.14 7.14 -14.76
N PRO A 24 17.06 7.95 -14.68
CA PRO A 24 16.53 8.46 -13.42
C PRO A 24 16.30 7.34 -12.40
N LYS A 25 16.86 7.46 -11.19
CA LYS A 25 16.71 6.49 -10.10
C LYS A 25 16.38 7.21 -8.79
N VAL A 26 15.57 6.56 -7.95
CA VAL A 26 15.32 6.99 -6.57
C VAL A 26 16.52 6.56 -5.72
N SER A 27 17.09 7.47 -4.93
CA SER A 27 18.23 7.15 -4.05
C SER A 27 17.80 6.22 -2.92
N GLU A 28 18.76 5.48 -2.36
CA GLU A 28 18.57 4.65 -1.17
C GLU A 28 18.04 5.47 0.02
N ASP A 29 18.60 6.66 0.23
CA ASP A 29 18.21 7.52 1.35
C ASP A 29 16.80 8.07 1.20
N SER A 30 16.38 8.43 -0.03
CA SER A 30 14.99 8.81 -0.29
C SER A 30 14.03 7.65 -0.02
N ARG A 31 14.42 6.41 -0.34
CA ARG A 31 13.61 5.21 0.00
C ARG A 31 13.48 5.03 1.51
N ARG A 32 14.57 5.12 2.27
CA ARG A 32 14.52 5.03 3.74
C ARG A 32 13.69 6.15 4.35
N ALA A 33 13.94 7.40 3.96
CA ALA A 33 13.22 8.56 4.48
C ALA A 33 11.72 8.50 4.16
N SER A 34 11.34 8.01 2.98
CA SER A 34 9.92 7.84 2.64
C SER A 34 9.23 6.78 3.49
N ILE A 35 9.90 5.67 3.84
CA ILE A 35 9.38 4.70 4.82
C ILE A 35 9.08 5.41 6.14
N ASP A 36 10.04 6.14 6.71
CA ASP A 36 9.85 6.84 7.98
C ASP A 36 8.66 7.82 7.93
N ILE A 37 8.49 8.53 6.81
CA ILE A 37 7.37 9.46 6.62
C ILE A 37 6.03 8.72 6.48
N PHE A 38 6.00 7.56 5.82
CA PHE A 38 4.80 6.73 5.74
C PHE A 38 4.41 6.17 7.11
N LEU A 39 5.36 5.73 7.93
CA LEU A 39 5.08 5.26 9.30
C LEU A 39 4.50 6.38 10.18
N LYS A 40 5.01 7.61 10.06
CA LYS A 40 4.41 8.80 10.69
C LYS A 40 3.00 9.08 10.17
N ALA A 41 2.78 8.97 8.86
CA ALA A 41 1.45 9.16 8.27
C ALA A 41 0.44 8.15 8.82
N ALA A 42 0.85 6.88 8.92
CA ALA A 42 0.08 5.82 9.56
C ALA A 42 -0.20 6.15 11.03
N GLY A 43 0.78 6.64 11.78
CA GLY A 43 0.63 7.03 13.18
C GLY A 43 -0.45 8.11 13.39
N TYR A 44 -0.48 9.13 12.54
CA TYR A 44 -1.53 10.15 12.58
C TYR A 44 -2.93 9.55 12.32
N LEU A 45 -3.05 8.62 11.37
CA LEU A 45 -4.32 7.98 11.02
C LEU A 45 -4.80 7.01 12.10
N ASP A 46 -3.89 6.21 12.68
CA ASP A 46 -4.20 5.31 13.78
C ASP A 46 -4.64 6.09 15.02
N CYS A 47 -3.96 7.20 15.34
CA CYS A 47 -4.40 8.11 16.40
C CYS A 47 -5.79 8.71 16.12
N ALA A 48 -6.09 9.10 14.87
CA ALA A 48 -7.42 9.61 14.52
C ALA A 48 -8.50 8.56 14.78
N VAL A 49 -8.26 7.31 14.40
CA VAL A 49 -9.20 6.19 14.59
C VAL A 49 -9.36 5.83 16.06
N ARG A 50 -8.27 5.76 16.83
CA ARG A 50 -8.29 5.25 18.21
C ARG A 50 -8.61 6.30 19.26
N ASN A 51 -8.17 7.54 19.05
CA ASN A 51 -8.19 8.57 20.09
C ASN A 51 -9.09 9.77 19.74
N VAL A 52 -9.35 10.03 18.45
CA VAL A 52 -10.16 11.18 18.02
C VAL A 52 -11.61 10.77 17.75
N LEU A 53 -11.84 9.85 16.81
CA LEU A 53 -13.19 9.43 16.42
C LEU A 53 -14.07 8.95 17.59
N PRO A 54 -13.55 8.17 18.57
CA PRO A 54 -14.36 7.71 19.69
C PRO A 54 -14.86 8.83 20.59
N GLN A 55 -14.16 9.96 20.63
CA GLN A 55 -14.52 11.13 21.44
C GLN A 55 -15.61 11.99 20.80
N LEU A 56 -15.88 11.81 19.50
CA LEU A 56 -16.97 12.51 18.83
C LEU A 56 -18.32 11.92 19.24
N PRO A 57 -19.31 12.75 19.61
CA PRO A 57 -20.68 12.28 19.82
C PRO A 57 -21.23 11.55 18.59
N ASN A 58 -22.06 10.52 18.81
CA ASN A 58 -22.62 9.70 17.72
C ASN A 58 -23.35 10.50 16.62
N PRO A 59 -24.14 11.55 16.90
CA PRO A 59 -24.75 12.37 15.86
C PRO A 59 -23.71 13.02 14.95
N LEU A 60 -22.71 13.67 15.54
CA LEU A 60 -21.64 14.33 14.80
C LEU A 60 -20.80 13.34 13.99
N ARG A 61 -20.56 12.13 14.53
CA ARG A 61 -19.82 11.09 13.80
C ARG A 61 -20.55 10.63 12.54
N LYS A 62 -21.89 10.61 12.54
CA LYS A 62 -22.72 10.24 11.37
C LYS A 62 -22.77 11.35 10.31
N GLU A 63 -22.53 12.59 10.71
CA GLU A 63 -22.49 13.76 9.81
C GLU A 63 -21.12 13.95 9.15
N LEU A 64 -20.09 13.20 9.57
CA LEU A 64 -18.78 13.27 8.94
C LEU A 64 -18.86 12.89 7.46
N PRO A 65 -18.09 13.57 6.58
CA PRO A 65 -17.89 13.15 5.21
C PRO A 65 -17.46 11.69 5.13
N VAL A 66 -17.89 10.99 4.08
CA VAL A 66 -17.54 9.56 3.86
C VAL A 66 -16.03 9.32 3.82
N ASP A 67 -15.24 10.30 3.39
CA ASP A 67 -13.77 10.24 3.36
C ASP A 67 -13.14 10.19 4.76
N LEU A 68 -13.89 10.58 5.81
CA LEU A 68 -13.49 10.50 7.21
C LEU A 68 -14.15 9.32 7.93
N ALA A 69 -14.88 8.46 7.21
CA ALA A 69 -15.39 7.22 7.77
C ALA A 69 -14.23 6.38 8.31
N GLU A 70 -14.47 5.69 9.44
CA GLU A 70 -13.44 4.91 10.13
C GLU A 70 -12.72 3.93 9.20
N GLY A 71 -13.48 3.23 8.34
CA GLY A 71 -12.93 2.30 7.35
C GLY A 71 -12.00 2.98 6.33
N VAL A 72 -12.30 4.21 5.90
CA VAL A 72 -11.41 4.96 5.00
C VAL A 72 -10.11 5.34 5.72
N LEU A 73 -10.18 5.81 6.96
CA LEU A 73 -9.00 6.15 7.75
C LEU A 73 -8.11 4.92 8.02
N ARG A 74 -8.72 3.78 8.35
CA ARG A 74 -8.02 2.50 8.51
C ARG A 74 -7.36 2.04 7.20
N ALA A 75 -8.05 2.16 6.08
CA ALA A 75 -7.51 1.80 4.77
C ALA A 75 -6.36 2.71 4.35
N LEU A 76 -6.42 4.02 4.61
CA LEU A 76 -5.30 4.94 4.39
C LEU A 76 -4.10 4.61 5.28
N CYS A 77 -4.35 4.19 6.53
CA CYS A 77 -3.28 3.75 7.43
C CYS A 77 -2.58 2.50 6.87
N LEU A 78 -3.35 1.52 6.42
CA LEU A 78 -2.86 0.28 5.80
C LEU A 78 -2.23 0.53 4.42
N GLN A 79 -2.66 1.56 3.69
CA GLN A 79 -2.02 2.01 2.45
C GLN A 79 -0.58 2.47 2.74
N ALA A 80 -0.38 3.31 3.76
CA ALA A 80 0.95 3.80 4.13
C ALA A 80 1.90 2.65 4.53
N LEU A 81 1.39 1.69 5.31
CA LEU A 81 2.16 0.49 5.68
C LEU A 81 2.46 -0.37 4.45
N GLY A 82 1.47 -0.63 3.59
CA GLY A 82 1.62 -1.43 2.37
C GLY A 82 2.63 -0.83 1.40
N GLN A 83 2.64 0.50 1.23
CA GLN A 83 3.65 1.21 0.45
C GLN A 83 5.05 1.10 1.07
N SER A 84 5.16 1.13 2.40
CA SER A 84 6.43 0.96 3.10
C SER A 84 7.02 -0.43 2.90
N VAL A 85 6.19 -1.48 2.97
CA VAL A 85 6.63 -2.86 2.70
C VAL A 85 7.05 -3.02 1.23
N ASP A 86 6.35 -2.40 0.27
CA ASP A 86 6.76 -2.41 -1.14
C ASP A 86 8.16 -1.81 -1.34
N ILE A 87 8.45 -0.69 -0.67
CA ILE A 87 9.78 -0.08 -0.71
C ILE A 87 10.83 -1.02 -0.10
N GLN A 88 10.53 -1.68 1.03
CA GLN A 88 11.42 -2.69 1.61
C GLN A 88 11.65 -3.88 0.68
N LEU A 89 10.62 -4.33 -0.04
CA LEU A 89 10.75 -5.38 -1.05
C LEU A 89 11.66 -4.94 -2.20
N GLY A 90 11.47 -3.72 -2.72
CA GLY A 90 12.36 -3.14 -3.72
C GLY A 90 13.82 -3.06 -3.26
N MET A 91 14.06 -2.67 -2.01
CA MET A 91 15.41 -2.68 -1.42
C MET A 91 15.97 -4.10 -1.26
N ALA A 92 15.14 -5.07 -0.89
CA ALA A 92 15.54 -6.48 -0.83
C ALA A 92 15.87 -7.04 -2.22
N ILE A 93 15.16 -6.63 -3.27
CA ILE A 93 15.46 -7.01 -4.66
C ILE A 93 16.84 -6.53 -5.09
N ASP A 94 17.16 -5.26 -4.79
CA ASP A 94 18.46 -4.64 -5.11
C ASP A 94 19.62 -5.24 -4.26
N SER A 95 19.32 -5.93 -3.16
CA SER A 95 20.31 -6.49 -2.24
C SER A 95 20.70 -7.93 -2.58
N ALA A 96 21.99 -8.15 -2.88
CA ALA A 96 22.55 -9.49 -3.05
C ALA A 96 22.49 -10.36 -1.78
N LYS A 97 22.33 -9.74 -0.60
CA LYS A 97 22.25 -10.45 0.70
C LYS A 97 20.83 -10.94 1.01
N ALA A 98 19.81 -10.42 0.36
CA ALA A 98 18.43 -10.77 0.66
C ALA A 98 18.03 -12.08 -0.04
N THR A 99 17.69 -13.08 0.75
CA THR A 99 17.24 -14.40 0.26
C THR A 99 15.86 -14.32 -0.38
N LEU A 100 15.50 -15.34 -1.17
CA LEU A 100 14.14 -15.47 -1.70
C LEU A 100 13.09 -15.53 -0.58
N ALA A 101 13.42 -16.16 0.56
CA ALA A 101 12.53 -16.23 1.71
C ALA A 101 12.20 -14.85 2.28
N VAL A 102 13.17 -13.93 2.34
CA VAL A 102 12.94 -12.54 2.75
C VAL A 102 12.03 -11.82 1.76
N LYS A 103 12.28 -11.98 0.45
CA LYS A 103 11.47 -11.35 -0.61
C LYS A 103 10.03 -11.87 -0.61
N ARG A 104 9.83 -13.18 -0.46
CA ARG A 104 8.50 -13.80 -0.30
C ARG A 104 7.79 -13.26 0.93
N ARG A 105 8.46 -13.22 2.08
CA ARG A 105 7.88 -12.69 3.33
C ARG A 105 7.35 -11.27 3.12
N LEU A 106 8.19 -10.37 2.60
CA LEU A 106 7.80 -8.98 2.35
C LEU A 106 6.62 -8.89 1.36
N ALA A 107 6.63 -9.67 0.28
CA ALA A 107 5.51 -9.71 -0.67
C ALA A 107 4.21 -10.22 -0.01
N CYS A 108 4.27 -11.23 0.85
CA CYS A 108 3.12 -11.70 1.61
C CYS A 108 2.62 -10.68 2.65
N GLU A 109 3.53 -9.95 3.31
CA GLU A 109 3.15 -8.83 4.19
C GLU A 109 2.42 -7.72 3.42
N MET A 110 2.84 -7.42 2.17
CA MET A 110 2.10 -6.51 1.29
C MET A 110 0.68 -7.03 1.02
N VAL A 111 0.54 -8.31 0.64
CA VAL A 111 -0.77 -8.95 0.41
C VAL A 111 -1.67 -8.78 1.62
N LYS A 112 -1.14 -9.03 2.83
CA LYS A 112 -1.89 -8.86 4.09
C LYS A 112 -2.36 -7.42 4.29
N SER A 113 -1.46 -6.45 4.14
CA SER A 113 -1.77 -5.03 4.33
C SER A 113 -2.85 -4.54 3.35
N TRP A 114 -2.74 -4.90 2.08
CA TRP A 114 -3.68 -4.46 1.05
C TRP A 114 -5.02 -5.20 1.10
N GLN A 115 -5.05 -6.47 1.51
CA GLN A 115 -6.30 -7.18 1.78
C GLN A 115 -7.05 -6.50 2.93
N GLN A 116 -6.36 -6.23 4.05
CA GLN A 116 -6.99 -5.52 5.17
C GLN A 116 -7.49 -4.14 4.75
N ALA A 117 -6.73 -3.41 3.91
CA ALA A 117 -7.17 -2.12 3.39
C ALA A 117 -8.46 -2.24 2.57
N GLN A 118 -8.54 -3.26 1.70
CA GLN A 118 -9.73 -3.55 0.90
C GLN A 118 -10.94 -3.87 1.77
N ASP A 119 -10.78 -4.74 2.78
CA ASP A 119 -11.87 -5.15 3.68
C ASP A 119 -12.49 -3.97 4.42
N ASN A 120 -11.68 -2.95 4.75
CA ASN A 120 -12.13 -1.76 5.45
C ASN A 120 -13.00 -0.82 4.58
N ILE A 121 -12.89 -0.88 3.24
CA ILE A 121 -13.59 0.05 2.34
C ILE A 121 -14.57 -0.60 1.38
N MET A 122 -14.54 -1.92 1.21
CA MET A 122 -15.30 -2.60 0.15
C MET A 122 -16.83 -2.42 0.26
N ASN A 123 -17.34 -2.19 1.48
CA ASN A 123 -18.76 -2.04 1.75
C ASN A 123 -19.18 -0.58 2.00
N LEU A 124 -18.26 0.39 1.79
CA LEU A 124 -18.56 1.81 1.99
C LEU A 124 -19.13 2.44 0.72
N PRO A 125 -20.11 3.35 0.83
CA PRO A 125 -20.72 4.04 -0.31
C PRO A 125 -19.81 5.16 -0.83
N LEU A 126 -18.63 4.79 -1.35
CA LEU A 126 -17.61 5.70 -1.87
C LEU A 126 -17.97 6.22 -3.27
N ALA A 127 -19.14 6.84 -3.42
CA ALA A 127 -19.63 7.36 -4.69
C ALA A 127 -18.99 8.70 -5.12
N ASN A 128 -18.14 9.30 -4.29
CA ASN A 128 -17.36 10.48 -4.67
C ASN A 128 -16.15 10.05 -5.52
N GLY A 129 -15.71 10.90 -6.45
CA GLY A 129 -14.61 10.56 -7.37
C GLY A 129 -13.33 10.11 -6.63
N TRP A 130 -13.01 10.75 -5.51
CA TRP A 130 -11.84 10.41 -4.69
C TRP A 130 -11.94 9.05 -4.01
N GLY A 131 -13.07 8.70 -3.41
CA GLY A 131 -13.28 7.43 -2.73
C GLY A 131 -13.26 6.26 -3.70
N GLU A 132 -13.93 6.39 -4.84
CA GLU A 132 -13.87 5.37 -5.90
C GLU A 132 -12.44 5.18 -6.42
N LYS A 133 -11.71 6.29 -6.60
CA LYS A 133 -10.32 6.24 -7.02
C LYS A 133 -9.41 5.58 -5.98
N HIS A 134 -9.62 5.81 -4.68
CA HIS A 134 -8.90 5.12 -3.61
C HIS A 134 -9.19 3.61 -3.61
N ARG A 135 -10.45 3.21 -3.85
CA ARG A 135 -10.82 1.80 -4.00
C ARG A 135 -10.11 1.12 -5.17
N LEU A 136 -9.99 1.81 -6.31
CA LEU A 136 -9.23 1.33 -7.46
C LEU A 136 -7.73 1.22 -7.16
N LEU A 137 -7.15 2.16 -6.41
CA LEU A 137 -5.75 2.09 -5.98
C LEU A 137 -5.50 0.85 -5.12
N ILE A 138 -6.34 0.62 -4.11
CA ILE A 138 -6.22 -0.54 -3.22
C ILE A 138 -6.38 -1.84 -4.01
N LYS A 139 -7.37 -1.93 -4.92
CA LYS A 139 -7.54 -3.10 -5.78
C LYS A 139 -6.29 -3.36 -6.62
N TRP A 140 -5.77 -2.33 -7.28
CA TRP A 140 -4.55 -2.44 -8.09
C TRP A 140 -3.38 -2.93 -7.24
N LYS A 141 -3.08 -2.26 -6.12
CA LYS A 141 -1.94 -2.62 -5.27
C LYS A 141 -2.09 -3.97 -4.59
N TYR A 142 -3.32 -4.38 -4.27
CA TYR A 142 -3.57 -5.71 -3.75
C TYR A 142 -3.23 -6.81 -4.76
N VAL A 143 -3.70 -6.67 -6.00
CA VAL A 143 -3.43 -7.62 -7.08
C VAL A 143 -1.94 -7.63 -7.44
N GLU A 144 -1.28 -6.47 -7.44
CA GLU A 144 0.16 -6.33 -7.63
C GLU A 144 0.95 -7.09 -6.55
N ALA A 145 0.55 -6.97 -5.28
CA ALA A 145 1.16 -7.70 -4.17
C ALA A 145 0.98 -9.22 -4.32
N LYS A 146 -0.18 -9.70 -4.80
CA LYS A 146 -0.38 -11.13 -5.09
C LYS A 146 0.58 -11.62 -6.16
N ALA A 147 0.75 -10.88 -7.25
CA ALA A 147 1.69 -11.23 -8.30
C ALA A 147 3.11 -11.42 -7.74
N ALA A 148 3.57 -10.48 -6.91
CA ALA A 148 4.87 -10.56 -6.24
C ALA A 148 4.98 -11.78 -5.30
N ALA A 149 3.95 -12.02 -4.47
CA ALA A 149 3.95 -13.09 -3.49
C ALA A 149 3.97 -14.47 -4.14
N TYR A 150 3.13 -14.69 -5.16
CA TYR A 150 3.10 -15.93 -5.92
C TYR A 150 4.39 -16.16 -6.71
N TYR A 151 4.98 -15.10 -7.26
CA TYR A 151 6.26 -15.20 -7.97
C TYR A 151 7.36 -15.73 -7.06
N TYR A 152 7.62 -15.08 -5.91
CA TYR A 152 8.65 -15.53 -4.99
C TYR A 152 8.31 -16.87 -4.32
N HIS A 153 7.03 -17.17 -4.12
CA HIS A 153 6.61 -18.47 -3.62
C HIS A 153 6.90 -19.57 -4.63
N GLY A 154 6.60 -19.35 -5.91
CA GLY A 154 6.91 -20.27 -6.99
C GLY A 154 8.40 -20.54 -7.13
N LEU A 155 9.24 -19.49 -7.05
CA LEU A 155 10.70 -19.66 -7.06
C LEU A 155 11.21 -20.53 -5.90
N ILE A 156 10.67 -20.37 -4.69
CA ILE A 156 11.09 -21.19 -3.54
C ILE A 156 10.60 -22.64 -3.69
N LEU A 157 9.39 -22.85 -4.19
CA LEU A 157 8.87 -24.20 -4.44
C LEU A 157 9.71 -24.94 -5.50
N ASP A 158 10.24 -24.20 -6.47
CA ASP A 158 11.10 -24.73 -7.53
C ASP A 158 12.47 -25.21 -7.01
N GLU A 159 12.93 -24.70 -5.87
CA GLU A 159 14.14 -25.19 -5.17
C GLU A 159 13.92 -26.54 -4.49
N GLY A 160 12.68 -27.03 -4.39
CA GLY A 160 12.35 -28.34 -3.82
C GLY A 160 12.70 -29.50 -4.75
N ASN A 161 13.09 -30.65 -4.18
CA ASN A 161 13.56 -31.82 -4.95
C ASN A 161 12.46 -32.83 -5.33
N THR A 162 11.19 -32.44 -5.31
CA THR A 162 10.07 -33.36 -5.56
C THR A 162 9.25 -32.94 -6.78
N GLU A 163 8.72 -33.90 -7.52
CA GLU A 163 7.81 -33.62 -8.64
C GLU A 163 6.59 -32.78 -8.19
N LYS A 164 6.06 -33.06 -6.99
CA LYS A 164 4.99 -32.28 -6.38
C LYS A 164 5.39 -30.82 -6.16
N SER A 165 6.60 -30.55 -5.66
CA SER A 165 7.08 -29.18 -5.45
C SER A 165 7.26 -28.43 -6.77
N HIS A 166 7.74 -29.09 -7.82
CA HIS A 166 7.83 -28.49 -9.16
C HIS A 166 6.46 -28.21 -9.77
N GLY A 167 5.48 -29.10 -9.63
CA GLY A 167 4.10 -28.86 -10.06
C GLY A 167 3.48 -27.65 -9.35
N MET A 168 3.67 -27.54 -8.02
CA MET A 168 3.22 -26.38 -7.25
C MET A 168 3.94 -25.09 -7.67
N ALA A 169 5.24 -25.17 -8.01
CA ALA A 169 6.01 -24.03 -8.50
C ALA A 169 5.45 -23.48 -9.82
N VAL A 170 5.14 -24.36 -10.78
CA VAL A 170 4.52 -23.99 -12.05
C VAL A 170 3.17 -23.30 -11.83
N ALA A 171 2.30 -23.88 -11.00
CA ALA A 171 1.01 -23.29 -10.67
C ALA A 171 1.14 -21.91 -10.01
N ALA A 172 2.09 -21.74 -9.08
CA ALA A 172 2.36 -20.44 -8.45
C ALA A 172 2.87 -19.40 -9.46
N LEU A 173 3.79 -19.76 -10.35
CA LEU A 173 4.33 -18.83 -11.37
C LEU A 173 3.27 -18.43 -12.41
N GLN A 174 2.36 -19.34 -12.76
CA GLN A 174 1.22 -19.02 -13.62
C GLN A 174 0.23 -18.08 -12.92
N ALA A 175 -0.09 -18.33 -11.64
CA ALA A 175 -0.91 -17.41 -10.84
C ALA A 175 -0.26 -16.02 -10.76
N ALA A 176 1.06 -15.95 -10.60
CA ALA A 176 1.80 -14.68 -10.60
C ALA A 176 1.66 -13.92 -11.92
N ASP A 177 1.74 -14.61 -13.07
CA ASP A 177 1.58 -14.00 -14.39
C ASP A 177 0.15 -13.49 -14.63
N GLU A 178 -0.87 -14.26 -14.21
CA GLU A 178 -2.27 -13.82 -14.31
C GLU A 178 -2.57 -12.61 -13.42
N TYR A 179 -2.11 -12.63 -12.17
CA TYR A 179 -2.23 -11.45 -11.29
C TYR A 179 -1.44 -10.25 -11.83
N PHE A 180 -0.28 -10.46 -12.46
CA PHE A 180 0.46 -9.38 -13.10
C PHE A 180 -0.33 -8.74 -14.25
N LYS A 181 -0.98 -9.55 -15.10
CA LYS A 181 -1.87 -9.05 -16.17
C LYS A 181 -3.10 -8.34 -15.60
N GLU A 182 -3.70 -8.86 -14.53
CA GLU A 182 -4.80 -8.19 -13.84
C GLU A 182 -4.37 -6.86 -13.21
N SER A 183 -3.19 -6.82 -12.59
CA SER A 183 -2.61 -5.60 -12.01
C SER A 183 -2.46 -4.48 -13.05
N LYS A 184 -1.99 -4.79 -14.27
CA LYS A 184 -1.91 -3.82 -15.37
C LYS A 184 -3.28 -3.21 -15.71
N ARG A 185 -4.31 -4.05 -15.85
CA ARG A 185 -5.68 -3.61 -16.11
C ARG A 185 -6.24 -2.75 -14.96
N ALA A 186 -5.94 -3.13 -13.72
CA ALA A 186 -6.36 -2.36 -12.54
C ALA A 186 -5.64 -1.00 -12.45
N CYS A 187 -4.36 -0.94 -12.82
CA CYS A 187 -3.60 0.31 -12.94
C CYS A 187 -4.20 1.24 -14.01
N GLU A 188 -4.53 0.73 -15.18
CA GLU A 188 -5.19 1.49 -16.24
C GLU A 188 -6.53 2.06 -15.77
N ALA A 189 -7.36 1.23 -15.12
CA ALA A 189 -8.63 1.67 -14.55
C ALA A 189 -8.46 2.76 -13.49
N PHE A 190 -7.48 2.62 -12.58
CA PHE A 190 -7.17 3.64 -11.58
C PHE A 190 -6.75 4.97 -12.22
N ASN A 191 -5.89 4.93 -13.25
CA ASN A 191 -5.40 6.14 -13.91
C ASN A 191 -6.49 6.85 -14.73
N ALA A 192 -7.42 6.08 -15.30
CA ALA A 192 -8.56 6.59 -16.07
C ALA A 192 -9.70 7.14 -15.20
N ALA A 193 -9.78 6.73 -13.93
CA ALA A 193 -10.78 7.25 -13.00
C ALA A 193 -10.49 8.70 -12.58
N SER A 194 -11.54 9.50 -12.41
CA SER A 194 -11.42 10.88 -11.95
C SER A 194 -10.98 10.97 -10.48
N PRO A 195 -10.10 11.93 -10.12
CA PRO A 195 -9.37 12.80 -11.03
C PRO A 195 -8.33 12.04 -11.85
N LEU A 196 -8.13 12.39 -13.12
CA LEU A 196 -7.19 11.67 -13.98
C LEU A 196 -5.77 11.66 -13.42
N SER A 197 -5.07 10.53 -13.58
CA SER A 197 -3.67 10.38 -13.19
C SER A 197 -2.81 10.04 -14.38
N ARG A 198 -1.56 10.48 -14.37
CA ARG A 198 -0.56 9.99 -15.32
C ARG A 198 -0.02 8.66 -14.85
N ASN A 199 0.15 7.73 -15.78
CA ASN A 199 0.83 6.48 -15.49
C ASN A 199 2.33 6.78 -15.28
N PRO A 200 2.88 6.60 -14.07
CA PRO A 200 4.29 6.86 -13.84
C PRO A 200 5.15 5.81 -14.55
N PRO A 201 6.40 6.15 -14.95
CA PRO A 201 7.36 5.15 -15.38
C PRO A 201 7.52 4.06 -14.33
N LEU A 202 7.66 2.80 -14.76
CA LEU A 202 7.89 1.68 -13.84
C LEU A 202 9.18 1.89 -13.04
N TRP A 203 9.07 1.76 -11.73
CA TRP A 203 10.20 1.84 -10.81
C TRP A 203 10.04 0.82 -9.68
N GLY A 204 11.11 0.62 -8.90
CA GLY A 204 11.09 -0.26 -7.73
C GLY A 204 10.77 -1.71 -8.04
N THR A 205 10.03 -2.36 -7.14
CA THR A 205 9.59 -3.76 -7.23
C THR A 205 8.96 -4.07 -8.58
N MET A 206 8.06 -3.19 -9.05
CA MET A 206 7.26 -3.48 -10.23
C MET A 206 8.06 -3.48 -11.53
N LYS A 207 9.13 -2.68 -11.61
CA LYS A 207 10.07 -2.71 -12.74
C LYS A 207 10.78 -4.05 -12.85
N TYR A 208 11.19 -4.62 -11.72
CA TYR A 208 11.86 -5.93 -11.71
C TYR A 208 10.85 -7.04 -12.07
N LEU A 209 9.69 -7.05 -11.43
CA LEU A 209 8.68 -8.08 -11.63
C LEU A 209 8.09 -8.07 -13.05
N SER A 210 7.94 -6.90 -13.68
CA SER A 210 7.44 -6.81 -15.05
C SER A 210 8.32 -7.51 -16.06
N ASP A 211 9.63 -7.54 -15.81
CA ASP A 211 10.60 -8.18 -16.67
C ASP A 211 10.74 -9.66 -16.38
N LYS A 212 10.60 -10.06 -15.11
CA LYS A 212 10.89 -11.40 -14.64
C LYS A 212 9.71 -12.36 -14.72
N ILE A 213 8.53 -11.94 -14.25
CA ILE A 213 7.35 -12.82 -14.19
C ILE A 213 7.06 -13.46 -15.56
N PRO A 214 6.92 -12.70 -16.67
CA PRO A 214 6.58 -13.32 -17.95
C PRO A 214 7.67 -14.26 -18.48
N LYS A 215 8.95 -13.93 -18.26
CA LYS A 215 10.09 -14.72 -18.75
C LYS A 215 10.21 -16.04 -18.00
N ASP A 216 10.17 -15.96 -16.67
CA ASP A 216 10.33 -17.11 -15.80
C ASP A 216 9.13 -18.05 -15.96
N THR A 217 7.89 -17.53 -16.00
CA THR A 217 6.70 -18.34 -16.26
C THR A 217 6.73 -18.99 -17.64
N SER A 218 7.07 -18.25 -18.71
CA SER A 218 7.16 -18.84 -20.06
C SER A 218 8.21 -19.95 -20.14
N SER A 219 9.38 -19.75 -19.54
CA SER A 219 10.45 -20.76 -19.51
C SER A 219 10.00 -22.02 -18.76
N LYS A 220 9.35 -21.88 -17.61
CA LYS A 220 8.93 -22.98 -16.76
C LYS A 220 7.75 -23.76 -17.32
N VAL A 221 6.80 -23.08 -17.95
CA VAL A 221 5.68 -23.75 -18.64
C VAL A 221 6.18 -24.52 -19.86
N ARG A 222 7.16 -24.00 -20.61
CA ARG A 222 7.76 -24.74 -21.74
C ARG A 222 8.46 -26.01 -21.30
N ILE A 223 9.20 -25.96 -20.19
CA ILE A 223 9.92 -27.13 -19.65
C ILE A 223 8.94 -28.20 -19.15
N ASN A 224 7.79 -27.80 -18.61
CA ASN A 224 6.79 -28.71 -18.03
C ASN A 224 5.56 -28.92 -18.94
N ARG A 225 5.66 -28.58 -20.23
CA ARG A 225 4.53 -28.57 -21.19
C ARG A 225 3.88 -29.94 -21.35
N ASP A 226 4.64 -31.01 -21.14
CA ASP A 226 4.17 -32.38 -21.25
C ASP A 226 3.38 -32.84 -20.00
N LEU A 227 3.38 -32.05 -18.91
CA LEU A 227 2.81 -32.44 -17.60
C LEU A 227 1.57 -31.64 -17.16
N TYR A 228 1.32 -30.42 -17.66
CA TYR A 228 0.26 -29.53 -17.11
C TYR A 228 -0.51 -28.73 -18.18
N SER A 229 -1.83 -28.92 -18.29
CA SER A 229 -2.73 -28.15 -19.19
C SER A 229 -3.26 -26.86 -18.52
N TYR A 230 -3.40 -25.78 -19.31
CA TYR A 230 -3.74 -24.42 -18.88
C TYR A 230 -5.08 -24.28 -18.11
N GLU A 231 -6.05 -25.17 -18.33
CA GLU A 231 -7.41 -25.06 -17.75
C GLU A 231 -7.51 -25.52 -16.28
N LYS A 232 -6.58 -26.35 -15.79
CA LYS A 232 -6.62 -26.93 -14.42
C LYS A 232 -6.07 -26.00 -13.32
N ILE A 233 -5.68 -24.78 -13.68
CA ILE A 233 -4.61 -24.00 -13.01
C ILE A 233 -5.16 -22.91 -12.06
N MET A 234 -6.31 -22.33 -12.37
CA MET A 234 -6.95 -21.36 -11.47
C MET A 234 -7.64 -22.00 -10.26
N GLU A 235 -7.95 -23.31 -10.31
CA GLU A 235 -8.48 -24.07 -9.16
C GLU A 235 -7.37 -24.53 -8.18
N THR A 236 -6.08 -24.42 -8.54
CA THR A 236 -4.98 -25.17 -7.89
C THR A 236 -3.77 -24.34 -7.42
N ALA A 237 -3.83 -23.00 -7.48
CA ALA A 237 -2.73 -22.17 -6.99
C ALA A 237 -2.44 -22.46 -5.49
N PRO A 238 -1.18 -22.71 -5.10
CA PRO A 238 -0.86 -23.11 -3.75
C PRO A 238 -1.17 -21.97 -2.76
N THR A 239 -1.63 -22.33 -1.56
CA THR A 239 -1.89 -21.35 -0.51
C THR A 239 -0.61 -20.58 -0.17
N LEU A 240 -0.67 -19.26 -0.27
CA LEU A 240 0.44 -18.41 0.16
C LEU A 240 0.64 -18.55 1.69
N PRO A 241 1.90 -18.53 2.18
CA PRO A 241 2.14 -18.51 3.60
C PRO A 241 1.56 -17.23 4.23
N ASP A 242 0.94 -17.37 5.41
CA ASP A 242 0.44 -16.22 6.18
C ASP A 242 1.58 -15.61 6.99
N PHE A 243 1.93 -14.37 6.69
CA PHE A 243 2.90 -13.58 7.44
C PHE A 243 2.19 -12.36 8.03
N ALA A 244 2.38 -12.16 9.34
CA ALA A 244 1.92 -10.96 10.00
C ALA A 244 2.71 -9.73 9.48
N LEU A 245 2.00 -8.62 9.30
CA LEU A 245 2.62 -7.35 8.95
C LEU A 245 3.56 -6.91 10.08
N ALA A 246 4.86 -6.79 9.79
CA ALA A 246 5.86 -6.43 10.78
C ALA A 246 5.87 -4.92 11.08
N LEU A 247 5.60 -4.10 10.07
CA LEU A 247 5.52 -2.65 10.21
C LEU A 247 4.27 -2.24 11.01
N LYS A 248 4.44 -1.24 11.86
CA LYS A 248 3.37 -0.64 12.66
C LYS A 248 3.37 0.87 12.45
N PRO A 249 2.21 1.52 12.63
CA PRO A 249 2.16 2.97 12.73
C PRO A 249 3.14 3.48 13.79
N ASP A 250 3.77 4.63 13.55
CA ASP A 250 4.54 5.31 14.59
C ASP A 250 3.61 5.76 15.71
N ASP A 251 4.08 5.67 16.96
CA ASP A 251 3.32 6.18 18.10
C ASP A 251 3.15 7.71 17.95
N PHE A 252 1.89 8.14 17.91
CA PHE A 252 1.54 9.55 17.85
C PHE A 252 0.53 9.88 18.95
N GLN A 253 0.81 10.95 19.68
CA GLN A 253 -0.09 11.52 20.68
C GLN A 253 -0.44 12.95 20.26
N LEU A 254 -1.71 13.32 20.47
CA LEU A 254 -2.13 14.70 20.26
C LEU A 254 -1.32 15.63 21.18
N PRO A 255 -0.89 16.79 20.69
CA PRO A 255 -0.24 17.77 21.54
C PRO A 255 -1.22 18.23 22.64
N PRO A 256 -0.72 18.63 23.82
CA PRO A 256 -1.56 19.23 24.84
C PRO A 256 -2.19 20.52 24.32
N ALA A 257 -3.32 20.91 24.93
CA ALA A 257 -3.94 22.19 24.63
C ALA A 257 -2.93 23.32 24.85
N HIS A 258 -2.81 24.22 23.88
CA HIS A 258 -1.89 25.34 24.01
C HIS A 258 -2.38 26.28 25.13
N PRO A 259 -1.50 26.82 26.00
CA PRO A 259 -1.91 27.64 27.15
C PRO A 259 -2.79 28.85 26.81
N SER A 260 -2.74 29.35 25.57
CA SER A 260 -3.64 30.40 25.08
C SER A 260 -5.12 30.02 25.07
N TRP A 261 -5.46 28.74 25.20
CA TRP A 261 -6.82 28.21 25.23
C TRP A 261 -7.33 27.93 26.65
N ASN A 262 -6.63 28.42 27.69
CA ASN A 262 -7.12 28.36 29.06
C ASN A 262 -8.44 29.13 29.21
N GLU A 263 -9.39 28.59 29.98
CA GLU A 263 -10.75 29.14 30.15
C GLU A 263 -10.76 30.61 30.61
N GLU A 264 -9.77 31.05 31.38
CA GLU A 264 -9.59 32.45 31.82
C GLU A 264 -9.42 33.44 30.64
N ASN A 265 -8.82 33.01 29.53
CA ASN A 265 -8.64 33.83 28.32
C ASN A 265 -9.85 33.80 27.39
N VAL A 266 -10.69 32.77 27.47
CA VAL A 266 -11.91 32.63 26.66
C VAL A 266 -13.03 33.52 27.23
N VAL A 267 -13.12 33.63 28.56
CA VAL A 267 -14.10 34.51 29.24
C VAL A 267 -13.73 35.99 29.09
N SER A 268 -12.44 36.35 29.14
CA SER A 268 -11.99 37.74 29.01
C SER A 268 -12.16 38.31 27.59
N GLY A 269 -12.08 37.47 26.55
CA GLY A 269 -12.39 37.86 25.16
C GLY A 269 -13.88 38.17 24.93
N GLN A 270 -14.80 37.42 25.55
CA GLN A 270 -16.24 37.67 25.45
C GLN A 270 -16.71 38.84 26.31
N ALA A 271 -16.06 39.11 27.45
CA ALA A 271 -16.34 40.29 28.27
C ALA A 271 -15.94 41.61 27.56
N SER A 272 -14.93 41.55 26.68
CA SER A 272 -14.41 42.73 25.98
C SER A 272 -15.25 43.16 24.76
N SER A 273 -16.07 42.27 24.19
CA SER A 273 -16.95 42.61 23.04
C SER A 273 -18.29 43.22 23.43
N ASN A 274 -18.68 43.17 24.71
CA ASN A 274 -19.98 43.65 25.18
C ASN A 274 -19.96 45.09 25.72
N HIS A 275 -18.86 45.83 25.54
CA HIS A 275 -18.73 47.23 25.98
C HIS A 275 -18.56 48.26 24.85
N LEU A 276 -19.15 48.01 23.67
CA LEU A 276 -19.40 49.08 22.70
C LEU A 276 -20.76 49.74 22.98
N ARG A 277 -20.67 50.70 23.91
CA ARG A 277 -21.57 51.83 24.22
C ARG A 277 -22.86 51.97 23.40
N SER A 278 -23.98 51.81 24.09
CA SER A 278 -25.12 52.70 23.96
C SER A 278 -24.79 54.01 24.70
N ASP A 279 -24.65 55.10 23.96
CA ASP A 279 -25.01 56.49 24.31
C ASP A 279 -24.82 57.37 23.06
#